data_AF-A0A3A1N5L9-F1
#
_entry.id   AF-A0A3A1N5L9-F1
#
_cell.length_a   1.000
_cell.length_b   1.000
_cell.length_c   1.000
_cell.angle_alpha   90.00
_cell.angle_beta   90.00
_cell.angle_gamma   90.00
#
_symmetry.space_group_name_H-M   'P 1'
#
loop_
_entity.id
_entity.type
_entity.pdbx_description
1 polymer ?
#
loop_
_entity_poly.entity_id
_entity_poly.type
_entity_poly.pdbx_seq_one_letter_code
_entity_poly.pdbx_strand_id
1 'polypeptide(L)'
;MHEEPESFVTKWEIPSDSFEELIGTNVNYAYDFVIDWGDGTIEEYNFENTKFIAHTFEKAGTYTVAIQSNFPAFVAKLGEDIALLTLVSIEQWGSIPWKSFHRAFAFCPNLGYNAQDAPDLSNVTDMSRMFTQSSFDGDISGWDTSNVQNMGHMFFYAKNFNGAIGNWDVGNVTSMNNMFYEAHSFDQNLGGWNIGNIADMSAMFHNCGMSPSNMNSILIGWADFVNQNGGPANITCGMGGITVCGPEVDMAGMILVNDNGWDFPGITNLFNCP
;
A
#
# COMPACT_ATOMS: atom_id res chain seq x y z
N MET A 1 21.37 14.52 10.97
CA MET A 1 20.78 13.23 10.53
C MET A 1 19.90 13.37 9.29
N HIS A 2 19.18 14.48 9.11
CA HIS A 2 18.34 14.70 7.92
C HIS A 2 19.07 14.74 6.57
N GLU A 3 20.35 15.11 6.54
CA GLU A 3 21.18 15.09 5.32
C GLU A 3 21.88 13.74 5.09
N GLU A 4 21.75 12.80 6.02
CA GLU A 4 22.40 11.50 5.92
C GLU A 4 21.59 10.58 4.98
N PRO A 5 22.20 10.01 3.92
CA PRO A 5 21.49 9.17 2.95
C PRO A 5 20.86 7.91 3.56
N GLU A 6 21.36 7.45 4.70
CA GLU A 6 20.89 6.22 5.37
C GLU A 6 19.62 6.47 6.21
N SER A 7 19.26 7.72 6.48
CA SER A 7 18.10 8.07 7.32
C SER A 7 16.77 7.87 6.61
N PHE A 8 15.77 7.39 7.33
CA PHE A 8 14.37 7.56 6.95
C PHE A 8 13.93 8.98 7.33
N VAL A 9 13.52 9.80 6.35
CA VAL A 9 13.23 11.22 6.55
C VAL A 9 11.78 11.54 6.17
N THR A 10 11.11 12.26 7.06
CA THR A 10 9.71 12.68 6.92
C THR A 10 9.52 14.14 7.32
N LYS A 11 8.42 14.76 6.89
CA LYS A 11 7.98 16.06 7.42
C LYS A 11 6.67 15.95 8.18
N TRP A 12 6.61 16.70 9.26
CA TRP A 12 5.48 16.73 10.18
C TRP A 12 5.02 18.17 10.38
N GLU A 13 3.71 18.41 10.26
CA GLU A 13 3.06 19.69 10.54
C GLU A 13 2.42 19.64 11.94
N ILE A 14 3.02 20.36 12.88
CA ILE A 14 2.58 20.38 14.28
C ILE A 14 1.57 21.51 14.47
N PRO A 15 0.32 21.19 14.89
CA PRO A 15 -0.80 22.12 14.77
C PRO A 15 -0.85 23.19 15.87
N SER A 16 -0.17 22.98 17.00
CA SER A 16 -0.19 23.89 18.14
C SER A 16 1.08 23.79 18.97
N ASP A 17 1.35 24.84 19.76
CA ASP A 17 2.40 24.80 20.78
C ASP A 17 2.13 23.70 21.83
N SER A 18 3.21 23.15 22.40
CA SER A 18 3.21 22.06 23.39
C SER A 18 2.36 20.85 22.96
N PHE A 19 2.47 20.47 21.69
CA PHE A 19 1.75 19.33 21.11
C PHE A 19 2.54 18.04 21.27
N GLU A 20 1.90 17.00 21.82
CA GLU A 20 2.49 15.65 21.91
C GLU A 20 2.20 14.86 20.64
N GLU A 21 3.25 14.53 19.90
CA GLU A 21 3.21 13.66 18.73
C GLU A 21 3.57 12.22 19.11
N LEU A 22 2.93 11.25 18.44
CA LEU A 22 3.14 9.83 18.69
C LEU A 22 3.53 9.09 17.41
N ILE A 23 4.74 8.53 17.39
CA ILE A 23 5.15 7.61 16.32
C ILE A 23 4.82 6.18 16.73
N GLY A 24 3.91 5.54 16.00
CA GLY A 24 3.49 4.17 16.28
C GLY A 24 4.51 3.13 15.85
N THR A 25 4.66 2.10 16.68
CA THR A 25 5.58 0.99 16.50
C THR A 25 4.85 -0.35 16.56
N ASN A 26 5.41 -1.35 15.89
CA ASN A 26 4.90 -2.72 15.92
C ASN A 26 5.45 -3.47 17.13
N VAL A 27 4.57 -3.90 18.03
CA VAL A 27 4.91 -4.60 19.28
C VAL A 27 5.64 -5.93 19.07
N ASN A 28 5.61 -6.52 17.87
CA ASN A 28 6.27 -7.80 17.62
C ASN A 28 7.78 -7.66 17.32
N TYR A 29 8.30 -6.43 17.30
CA TYR A 29 9.70 -6.16 16.97
C TYR A 29 10.46 -5.47 18.10
N ALA A 30 11.77 -5.69 18.12
CA ALA A 30 12.72 -4.94 18.91
C ALA A 30 13.17 -3.70 18.14
N TYR A 31 13.34 -2.59 18.85
CA TYR A 31 13.73 -1.29 18.32
C TYR A 31 15.04 -0.86 18.98
N ASP A 32 15.97 -0.36 18.15
CA ASP A 32 17.25 0.18 18.59
C ASP A 32 17.67 1.28 17.58
N PHE A 33 17.12 2.47 17.77
CA PHE A 33 17.19 3.56 16.80
C PHE A 33 17.46 4.90 17.45
N VAL A 34 17.93 5.83 16.62
CA VAL A 34 18.11 7.24 16.98
C VAL A 34 17.15 8.07 16.13
N ILE A 35 16.52 9.07 16.75
CA ILE A 35 15.59 9.98 16.08
C ILE A 35 16.03 11.44 16.31
N ASP A 36 16.12 12.21 15.23
CA ASP A 36 16.21 13.67 15.22
C ASP A 36 14.79 14.18 15.00
N TRP A 37 14.23 14.87 16.00
CA TRP A 37 12.88 15.41 15.90
C TRP A 37 12.82 16.71 15.07
N GLY A 38 13.97 17.27 14.69
CA GLY A 38 14.05 18.49 13.89
C GLY A 38 13.83 19.79 14.66
N ASP A 39 13.54 19.71 15.96
CA ASP A 39 13.41 20.86 16.86
C ASP A 39 14.67 21.12 17.72
N GLY A 40 15.75 20.39 17.42
CA GLY A 40 17.00 20.40 18.18
C GLY A 40 17.10 19.26 19.20
N THR A 41 16.05 18.46 19.37
CA THR A 41 16.04 17.28 20.24
C THR A 41 16.46 16.03 19.45
N ILE A 42 17.39 15.27 20.01
CA ILE A 42 17.80 13.96 19.52
C ILE A 42 17.61 12.96 20.65
N GLU A 43 16.97 11.84 20.36
CA GLU A 43 16.68 10.78 21.32
C GLU A 43 17.13 9.42 20.81
N GLU A 44 17.52 8.56 21.76
CA GLU A 44 17.88 7.17 21.50
C GLU A 44 16.84 6.26 22.15
N TYR A 45 16.36 5.29 21.39
CA TYR A 45 15.34 4.36 21.83
C TYR A 45 15.86 2.93 21.71
N ASN A 46 15.84 2.20 22.84
CA ASN A 46 16.13 0.78 22.90
C ASN A 46 15.04 0.09 23.71
N PHE A 47 14.16 -0.65 23.03
CA PHE A 47 13.05 -1.34 23.68
C PHE A 47 12.53 -2.52 22.85
N GLU A 48 11.71 -3.35 23.51
CA GLU A 48 10.89 -4.37 22.88
C GLU A 48 9.42 -4.15 23.25
N ASN A 49 8.50 -4.56 22.37
CA ASN A 49 7.06 -4.64 22.67
C ASN A 49 6.36 -3.30 23.03
N THR A 50 6.88 -2.16 22.56
CA THR A 50 6.21 -0.85 22.71
C THR A 50 5.26 -0.59 21.53
N LYS A 51 4.18 0.16 21.78
CA LYS A 51 3.18 0.53 20.75
C LYS A 51 3.41 1.89 20.12
N PHE A 52 4.03 2.81 20.83
CA PHE A 52 4.29 4.18 20.39
C PHE A 52 5.44 4.77 21.18
N ILE A 53 6.19 5.67 20.53
CA ILE A 53 7.06 6.66 21.20
C ILE A 53 6.37 8.02 21.16
N ALA A 54 6.70 8.88 22.10
CA ALA A 54 6.07 10.19 22.26
C ALA A 54 7.12 11.28 22.30
N HIS A 55 6.84 12.41 21.66
CA HIS A 55 7.65 13.63 21.75
C HIS A 55 6.76 14.85 21.80
N THR A 56 7.13 15.84 22.61
CA THR A 56 6.37 17.09 22.73
C THR A 56 7.10 18.22 22.02
N PHE A 57 6.49 18.75 20.97
CA PHE A 57 6.97 19.95 20.29
C PHE A 57 6.47 21.20 21.00
N GLU A 58 7.38 22.02 21.52
CA GLU A 58 7.02 23.24 22.26
C GLU A 58 6.41 24.33 21.37
N LYS A 59 6.61 24.25 20.05
CA LYS A 59 6.10 25.22 19.07
C LYS A 59 5.39 24.54 17.92
N ALA A 60 4.28 25.14 17.48
CA ALA A 60 3.65 24.79 16.22
C ALA A 60 4.58 25.07 15.04
N GLY A 61 4.42 24.31 13.96
CA GLY A 61 5.14 24.51 12.70
C GLY A 61 5.53 23.21 12.02
N THR A 62 6.27 23.33 10.91
CA THR A 62 6.75 22.19 10.14
C THR A 62 8.13 21.75 10.64
N TYR A 63 8.27 20.46 10.94
CA TYR A 63 9.52 19.84 11.35
C TYR A 63 9.92 18.75 10.36
N THR A 64 11.22 18.63 10.13
CA THR A 64 11.79 17.47 9.43
C THR A 64 12.25 16.50 10.50
N VAL A 65 11.83 15.23 10.40
CA VAL A 65 12.16 14.17 11.35
C VAL A 65 12.98 13.10 10.63
N ALA A 66 14.09 12.68 11.22
CA ALA A 66 14.99 11.66 10.68
C ALA A 66 15.19 10.53 11.68
N ILE A 67 15.00 9.30 11.21
CA ILE A 67 15.22 8.08 11.98
C ILE A 67 16.34 7.28 11.34
N GLN A 68 17.24 6.74 12.17
CA GLN A 68 18.36 5.90 11.76
C GLN A 68 18.44 4.62 12.56
N SER A 69 19.16 3.62 12.03
CA SER A 69 19.41 2.32 12.68
C SER A 69 18.17 1.41 12.71
N ASN A 70 17.98 0.59 13.75
CA ASN A 70 16.97 -0.48 13.75
C ASN A 70 15.57 0.06 14.09
N PHE A 71 14.86 0.51 13.05
CA PHE A 71 13.45 0.92 13.09
C PHE A 71 12.59 0.04 12.17
N PRO A 72 12.29 -1.22 12.57
CA PRO A 72 11.83 -2.26 11.64
C PRO A 72 10.39 -2.10 11.13
N ALA A 73 9.56 -1.25 11.75
CA ALA A 73 8.20 -0.98 11.29
C ALA A 73 7.68 0.37 11.81
N PHE A 74 7.01 1.08 10.92
CA PHE A 74 6.18 2.24 11.24
C PHE A 74 4.71 1.79 11.24
N VAL A 75 3.92 2.15 12.25
CA VAL A 75 2.49 1.75 12.31
C VAL A 75 1.64 2.98 12.55
N ALA A 76 0.68 3.26 11.67
CA ALA A 76 -0.26 4.35 11.87
C ALA A 76 -1.15 4.10 13.09
N LYS A 77 -1.39 5.16 13.87
CA LYS A 77 -2.29 5.17 15.02
C LYS A 77 -3.74 4.92 14.57
N LEU A 78 -4.54 4.24 15.40
CA LEU A 78 -6.00 4.14 15.22
C LEU A 78 -6.68 4.93 16.33
N GLY A 79 -7.65 5.78 15.97
CA GLY A 79 -8.41 6.63 16.90
C GLY A 79 -8.53 8.07 16.40
N GLU A 80 -9.59 8.77 16.79
CA GLU A 80 -10.07 10.08 16.32
C GLU A 80 -9.14 11.28 16.62
N ASP A 81 -7.83 11.09 16.56
CA ASP A 81 -6.85 12.11 16.93
C ASP A 81 -6.31 12.87 15.71
N ILE A 82 -6.21 14.19 15.90
CA ILE A 82 -5.48 15.16 15.09
C ILE A 82 -4.05 14.75 14.71
N ALA A 83 -3.44 13.78 15.41
CA ALA A 83 -2.15 13.18 15.07
C ALA A 83 -2.13 12.46 13.70
N LEU A 84 -3.29 12.09 13.14
CA LEU A 84 -3.35 11.54 11.78
C LEU A 84 -3.11 12.62 10.71
N LEU A 85 -3.19 13.91 11.06
CA LEU A 85 -3.00 15.03 10.14
C LEU A 85 -1.55 15.50 10.04
N THR A 86 -0.70 15.10 10.98
CA THR A 86 0.60 15.76 11.19
C THR A 86 1.66 15.23 10.25
N LEU A 87 1.71 13.94 9.92
CA LEU A 87 2.62 13.44 8.88
C LEU A 87 2.18 13.93 7.49
N VAL A 88 2.97 14.82 6.90
CA VAL A 88 2.63 15.50 5.64
C VAL A 88 3.48 15.08 4.45
N SER A 89 4.66 14.48 4.66
CA SER A 89 5.41 13.90 3.53
C SER A 89 6.48 12.90 3.94
N ILE A 90 6.75 11.95 3.03
CA ILE A 90 7.97 11.13 3.02
C ILE A 90 8.99 11.82 2.10
N GLU A 91 10.16 12.14 2.64
CA GLU A 91 11.23 12.85 1.93
C GLU A 91 12.35 11.92 1.49
N GLN A 92 12.60 10.84 2.22
CA GLN A 92 13.66 9.86 1.95
C GLN A 92 13.37 8.54 2.67
N TRP A 93 13.64 7.41 2.04
CA TRP A 93 13.53 6.08 2.66
C TRP A 93 14.77 5.68 3.45
N GLY A 94 15.94 6.01 2.93
CA GLY A 94 17.22 5.58 3.46
C GLY A 94 17.42 4.06 3.37
N SER A 95 18.14 3.50 4.33
CA SER A 95 18.59 2.10 4.29
C SER A 95 18.04 1.24 5.42
N ILE A 96 16.94 1.69 6.05
CA ILE A 96 16.28 0.94 7.12
C ILE A 96 15.87 -0.44 6.59
N PRO A 97 16.32 -1.56 7.20
CA PRO A 97 15.92 -2.90 6.78
C PRO A 97 14.53 -3.21 7.32
N TRP A 98 13.50 -2.75 6.61
CA TRP A 98 12.10 -2.85 7.03
C TRP A 98 11.67 -4.31 7.17
N LYS A 99 10.93 -4.63 8.24
CA LYS A 99 10.34 -5.95 8.47
C LYS A 99 8.85 -6.01 8.13
N SER A 100 8.15 -4.88 8.18
CA SER A 100 6.72 -4.82 7.84
C SER A 100 6.26 -3.40 7.54
N PHE A 101 5.37 -3.28 6.56
CA PHE A 101 4.57 -2.09 6.29
C PHE A 101 3.09 -2.29 6.62
N HIS A 102 2.77 -3.29 7.45
CA HIS A 102 1.42 -3.47 7.95
C HIS A 102 0.92 -2.19 8.63
N ARG A 103 -0.07 -1.54 8.02
CA ARG A 103 -0.66 -0.25 8.44
C ARG A 103 0.33 0.92 8.51
N ALA A 104 1.50 0.84 7.89
CA ALA A 104 2.38 1.99 7.80
C ALA A 104 1.71 3.08 6.94
N PHE A 105 1.57 4.32 7.42
CA PHE A 105 0.94 5.43 6.68
C PHE A 105 -0.57 5.33 6.44
N ALA A 106 -1.27 4.45 7.17
CA ALA A 106 -2.72 4.37 7.09
C ALA A 106 -3.36 5.64 7.67
N PHE A 107 -4.46 6.07 7.08
CA PHE A 107 -5.25 7.23 7.50
C PHE A 107 -4.50 8.56 7.49
N CYS A 108 -3.34 8.67 6.82
CA CYS A 108 -2.62 9.93 6.64
C CYS A 108 -3.23 10.73 5.47
N PRO A 109 -4.07 11.75 5.71
CA PRO A 109 -4.88 12.40 4.68
C PRO A 109 -4.19 13.59 4.01
N ASN A 110 -2.98 13.95 4.48
CA ASN A 110 -2.15 15.02 3.94
C ASN A 110 -0.79 14.49 3.43
N LEU A 111 -0.66 13.17 3.29
CA LEU A 111 0.61 12.54 2.94
C LEU A 111 0.97 12.81 1.48
N GLY A 112 1.98 13.66 1.28
CA GLY A 112 2.72 13.81 0.04
C GLY A 112 3.92 12.85 -0.03
N TYR A 113 4.54 12.78 -1.22
CA TYR A 113 5.69 11.92 -1.47
C TYR A 113 6.74 12.66 -2.31
N ASN A 114 7.87 12.97 -1.68
CA ASN A 114 9.00 13.68 -2.30
C ASN A 114 10.24 12.79 -2.47
N ALA A 115 10.25 11.61 -1.84
CA ALA A 115 11.33 10.65 -1.91
C ALA A 115 11.68 10.28 -3.35
N GLN A 116 12.99 10.24 -3.62
CA GLN A 116 13.57 9.84 -4.91
C GLN A 116 14.24 8.46 -4.83
N ASP A 117 14.40 7.94 -3.62
CA ASP A 117 14.86 6.60 -3.30
C ASP A 117 13.67 5.66 -3.02
N ALA A 118 13.98 4.37 -2.87
CA ALA A 118 12.99 3.33 -2.59
C ALA A 118 13.33 2.65 -1.25
N PRO A 119 12.32 2.14 -0.51
CA PRO A 119 12.56 1.38 0.70
C PRO A 119 13.27 0.06 0.42
N ASP A 120 14.13 -0.38 1.33
CA ASP A 120 14.58 -1.78 1.37
C ASP A 120 13.44 -2.68 1.85
N LEU A 121 12.78 -3.36 0.90
CA LEU A 121 11.69 -4.29 1.14
C LEU A 121 12.16 -5.76 1.21
N SER A 122 13.47 -6.02 1.25
CA SER A 122 14.01 -7.39 1.19
C SER A 122 13.53 -8.31 2.33
N ASN A 123 13.11 -7.74 3.46
CA ASN A 123 12.55 -8.47 4.61
C ASN A 123 11.05 -8.23 4.84
N VAL A 124 10.37 -7.49 3.95
CA VAL A 124 8.95 -7.15 4.11
C VAL A 124 8.06 -8.21 3.47
N THR A 125 7.30 -8.92 4.29
CA THR A 125 6.29 -9.90 3.82
C THR A 125 4.86 -9.37 3.88
N ASP A 126 4.62 -8.29 4.63
CA ASP A 126 3.28 -7.74 4.88
C ASP A 126 3.26 -6.22 4.67
N MET A 127 2.51 -5.79 3.64
CA MET A 127 2.19 -4.39 3.31
C MET A 127 0.69 -4.10 3.48
N SER A 128 -0.05 -4.99 4.14
CA SER A 128 -1.49 -4.85 4.28
C SER A 128 -1.86 -3.55 4.99
N ARG A 129 -2.89 -2.89 4.47
CA ARG A 129 -3.42 -1.62 4.97
C ARG A 129 -2.44 -0.43 4.97
N MET A 130 -1.29 -0.50 4.30
CA MET A 130 -0.29 0.58 4.30
C MET A 130 -0.93 1.94 3.98
N PHE A 131 -1.51 2.12 2.80
CA PHE A 131 -2.12 3.39 2.39
C PHE A 131 -3.65 3.42 2.53
N THR A 132 -4.22 2.61 3.43
CA THR A 132 -5.67 2.65 3.70
C THR A 132 -6.10 4.07 4.07
N GLN A 133 -7.09 4.64 3.37
CA GLN A 133 -7.62 5.98 3.61
C GLN A 133 -6.56 7.10 3.62
N SER A 134 -5.43 6.89 2.95
CA SER A 134 -4.41 7.92 2.78
C SER A 134 -4.71 8.78 1.54
N SER A 135 -4.19 10.01 1.51
CA SER A 135 -4.14 10.84 0.31
C SER A 135 -3.04 10.44 -0.68
N PHE A 136 -2.22 9.44 -0.34
CA PHE A 136 -1.03 9.03 -1.06
C PHE A 136 -1.27 8.82 -2.57
N ASP A 137 -0.45 9.46 -3.40
CA ASP A 137 -0.44 9.37 -4.86
C ASP A 137 0.98 9.32 -5.46
N GLY A 138 2.00 9.05 -4.62
CA GLY A 138 3.42 9.04 -5.02
C GLY A 138 3.78 7.94 -6.01
N ASP A 139 4.86 8.16 -6.76
CA ASP A 139 5.43 7.16 -7.66
C ASP A 139 6.18 6.08 -6.87
N ILE A 140 5.63 4.88 -6.89
CA ILE A 140 6.17 3.66 -6.25
C ILE A 140 6.45 2.56 -7.27
N SER A 141 6.54 2.91 -8.54
CA SER A 141 6.76 1.96 -9.64
C SER A 141 8.09 1.20 -9.53
N GLY A 142 9.09 1.81 -8.88
CA GLY A 142 10.42 1.25 -8.68
C GLY A 142 10.60 0.39 -7.42
N TRP A 143 9.55 0.14 -6.63
CA TRP A 143 9.67 -0.68 -5.41
C TRP A 143 9.84 -2.17 -5.76
N ASP A 144 10.79 -2.84 -5.10
CA ASP A 144 10.96 -4.30 -5.20
C ASP A 144 9.99 -5.01 -4.26
N THR A 145 8.88 -5.51 -4.80
CA THR A 145 7.83 -6.20 -4.04
C THR A 145 7.98 -7.71 -4.02
N SER A 146 9.09 -8.26 -4.52
CA SER A 146 9.27 -9.70 -4.75
C SER A 146 9.14 -10.57 -3.49
N ASN A 147 9.37 -10.04 -2.29
CA ASN A 147 9.23 -10.78 -1.02
C ASN A 147 7.85 -10.66 -0.37
N VAL A 148 6.99 -9.78 -0.89
CA VAL A 148 5.71 -9.45 -0.26
C VAL A 148 4.70 -10.57 -0.47
N GLN A 149 4.02 -10.96 0.61
CA GLN A 149 3.01 -12.03 0.61
C GLN A 149 1.60 -11.50 0.85
N ASN A 150 1.45 -10.37 1.55
CA ASN A 150 0.15 -9.79 1.88
C ASN A 150 0.07 -8.32 1.48
N MET A 151 -0.85 -7.99 0.57
CA MET A 151 -1.19 -6.64 0.13
C MET A 151 -2.67 -6.30 0.39
N GLY A 152 -3.35 -7.07 1.25
CA GLY A 152 -4.75 -6.87 1.59
C GLY A 152 -5.01 -5.45 2.10
N HIS A 153 -6.05 -4.79 1.57
CA HIS A 153 -6.44 -3.42 1.89
C HIS A 153 -5.35 -2.35 1.67
N MET A 154 -4.26 -2.63 0.95
CA MET A 154 -3.12 -1.69 0.84
C MET A 154 -3.54 -0.28 0.38
N PHE A 155 -4.50 -0.16 -0.54
CA PHE A 155 -5.05 1.10 -1.04
C PHE A 155 -6.57 1.23 -0.78
N PHE A 156 -7.07 0.58 0.28
CA PHE A 156 -8.47 0.62 0.69
C PHE A 156 -8.94 2.05 0.94
N TYR A 157 -9.93 2.56 0.18
CA TYR A 157 -10.37 3.95 0.20
C TYR A 157 -9.26 5.00 -0.05
N ALA A 158 -8.15 4.63 -0.71
CA ALA A 158 -7.11 5.58 -1.14
C ALA A 158 -7.59 6.32 -2.41
N LYS A 159 -8.50 7.27 -2.25
CA LYS A 159 -9.28 7.86 -3.35
C LYS A 159 -8.44 8.50 -4.46
N ASN A 160 -7.25 9.00 -4.13
CA ASN A 160 -6.37 9.72 -5.06
C ASN A 160 -5.33 8.80 -5.73
N PHE A 161 -5.12 7.60 -5.22
CA PHE A 161 -4.03 6.75 -5.68
C PHE A 161 -4.27 6.25 -7.11
N ASN A 162 -3.28 6.48 -8.00
CA ASN A 162 -3.26 5.98 -9.37
C ASN A 162 -1.82 5.67 -9.84
N GLY A 163 -0.93 5.28 -8.91
CA GLY A 163 0.48 5.02 -9.23
C GLY A 163 0.68 3.82 -10.16
N ALA A 164 1.67 3.89 -11.05
CA ALA A 164 1.93 2.87 -12.07
C ALA A 164 2.58 1.60 -11.48
N ILE A 165 1.76 0.71 -10.91
CA ILE A 165 2.19 -0.53 -10.24
C ILE A 165 2.08 -1.79 -11.11
N GLY A 166 1.84 -1.63 -12.42
CA GLY A 166 1.73 -2.76 -13.36
C GLY A 166 3.00 -3.62 -13.47
N ASN A 167 4.17 -3.07 -13.10
CA ASN A 167 5.47 -3.75 -13.15
C ASN A 167 5.89 -4.43 -11.83
N TRP A 168 5.08 -4.37 -10.78
CA TRP A 168 5.39 -5.01 -9.51
C TRP A 168 5.48 -6.53 -9.62
N ASP A 169 6.44 -7.12 -8.92
CA ASP A 169 6.52 -8.57 -8.76
C ASP A 169 5.59 -9.02 -7.63
N VAL A 170 4.40 -9.46 -8.02
CA VAL A 170 3.39 -9.97 -7.08
C VAL A 170 3.36 -11.50 -7.03
N GLY A 171 4.39 -12.18 -7.56
CA GLY A 171 4.42 -13.63 -7.69
C GLY A 171 4.34 -14.36 -6.35
N ASN A 172 4.77 -13.75 -5.25
CA ASN A 172 4.68 -14.33 -3.90
C ASN A 172 3.44 -13.90 -3.11
N VAL A 173 2.61 -13.01 -3.66
CA VAL A 173 1.43 -12.48 -2.97
C VAL A 173 0.34 -13.54 -2.92
N THR A 174 -0.20 -13.77 -1.72
CA THR A 174 -1.31 -14.69 -1.48
C THR A 174 -2.62 -13.98 -1.18
N SER A 175 -2.59 -12.71 -0.74
CA SER A 175 -3.80 -11.92 -0.45
C SER A 175 -3.71 -10.49 -0.98
N MET A 176 -4.76 -10.09 -1.73
CA MET A 176 -5.02 -8.74 -2.23
C MET A 176 -6.47 -8.32 -1.96
N ASN A 177 -7.09 -8.91 -0.94
CA ASN A 177 -8.48 -8.64 -0.61
C ASN A 177 -8.70 -7.14 -0.36
N ASN A 178 -9.72 -6.56 -0.99
CA ASN A 178 -10.08 -5.14 -0.91
C ASN A 178 -8.93 -4.16 -1.24
N MET A 179 -7.90 -4.57 -2.00
CA MET A 179 -6.71 -3.73 -2.23
C MET A 179 -7.05 -2.36 -2.82
N PHE A 180 -7.97 -2.27 -3.78
CA PHE A 180 -8.41 -1.03 -4.44
C PHE A 180 -9.88 -0.68 -4.18
N TYR A 181 -10.50 -1.29 -3.17
CA TYR A 181 -11.89 -1.01 -2.83
C TYR A 181 -12.10 0.50 -2.61
N GLU A 182 -13.03 1.10 -3.35
CA GLU A 182 -13.33 2.55 -3.30
C GLU A 182 -12.14 3.48 -3.62
N ALA A 183 -11.09 2.98 -4.30
CA ALA A 183 -10.01 3.80 -4.84
C ALA A 183 -10.46 4.44 -6.16
N HIS A 184 -11.21 5.54 -6.06
CA HIS A 184 -11.91 6.17 -7.20
C HIS A 184 -11.03 6.68 -8.34
N SER A 185 -9.75 6.94 -8.10
CA SER A 185 -8.82 7.39 -9.15
C SER A 185 -8.00 6.26 -9.76
N PHE A 186 -8.08 5.04 -9.23
CA PHE A 186 -7.22 3.94 -9.65
C PHE A 186 -7.67 3.36 -11.01
N ASP A 187 -6.82 3.53 -12.03
CA ASP A 187 -7.06 3.09 -13.41
C ASP A 187 -5.74 2.66 -14.07
N GLN A 188 -5.19 1.53 -13.61
CA GLN A 188 -3.93 0.96 -14.12
C GLN A 188 -4.13 -0.44 -14.69
N ASN A 189 -3.38 -0.78 -15.73
CA ASN A 189 -3.36 -2.13 -16.28
C ASN A 189 -2.50 -3.07 -15.42
N LEU A 190 -3.11 -4.13 -14.89
CA LEU A 190 -2.48 -5.16 -14.05
C LEU A 190 -2.46 -6.55 -14.72
N GLY A 191 -2.75 -6.63 -16.02
CA GLY A 191 -2.84 -7.91 -16.75
C GLY A 191 -1.52 -8.68 -16.83
N GLY A 192 -0.39 -8.01 -16.59
CA GLY A 192 0.94 -8.64 -16.56
C GLY A 192 1.34 -9.27 -15.21
N TRP A 193 0.51 -9.14 -14.18
CA TRP A 193 0.82 -9.68 -12.85
C TRP A 193 0.83 -11.21 -12.82
N ASN A 194 1.80 -11.78 -12.11
CA ASN A 194 1.83 -13.21 -11.80
C ASN A 194 0.84 -13.51 -10.65
N ILE A 195 -0.34 -14.02 -11.00
CA ILE A 195 -1.42 -14.31 -10.05
C ILE A 195 -1.39 -15.75 -9.50
N GLY A 196 -0.34 -16.53 -9.77
CA GLY A 196 -0.32 -17.98 -9.51
C GLY A 196 -0.50 -18.39 -8.05
N ASN A 197 -0.06 -17.56 -7.10
CA ASN A 197 -0.10 -17.85 -5.66
C ASN A 197 -1.29 -17.21 -4.93
N ILE A 198 -2.15 -16.48 -5.63
CA ILE A 198 -3.23 -15.74 -5.02
C ILE A 198 -4.30 -16.69 -4.46
N ALA A 199 -4.67 -16.46 -3.20
CA ALA A 199 -5.74 -17.19 -2.51
C ALA A 199 -6.96 -16.31 -2.21
N ASP A 200 -6.80 -14.99 -2.08
CA ASP A 200 -7.89 -14.06 -1.77
C ASP A 200 -7.79 -12.74 -2.54
N MET A 201 -8.80 -12.47 -3.38
CA MET A 201 -9.00 -11.20 -4.12
C MET A 201 -10.38 -10.61 -3.84
N SER A 202 -11.00 -10.99 -2.72
CA SER A 202 -12.37 -10.61 -2.40
C SER A 202 -12.51 -9.08 -2.41
N ALA A 203 -13.50 -8.59 -3.17
CA ALA A 203 -13.80 -7.17 -3.34
C ALA A 203 -12.62 -6.26 -3.77
N MET A 204 -11.57 -6.81 -4.39
CA MET A 204 -10.35 -6.07 -4.77
C MET A 204 -10.61 -4.79 -5.59
N PHE A 205 -11.54 -4.83 -6.56
CA PHE A 205 -11.85 -3.70 -7.45
C PHE A 205 -13.24 -3.11 -7.22
N HIS A 206 -13.89 -3.44 -6.12
CA HIS A 206 -15.25 -2.99 -5.88
C HIS A 206 -15.30 -1.45 -5.77
N ASN A 207 -16.10 -0.83 -6.64
CA ASN A 207 -16.30 0.61 -6.75
C ASN A 207 -15.00 1.41 -6.90
N CYS A 208 -13.98 0.86 -7.56
CA CYS A 208 -12.76 1.59 -7.92
C CYS A 208 -12.91 2.34 -9.26
N GLY A 209 -11.94 3.20 -9.59
CA GLY A 209 -11.95 4.05 -10.79
C GLY A 209 -11.65 3.34 -12.13
N MET A 210 -11.57 2.00 -12.15
CA MET A 210 -11.04 1.26 -13.28
C MET A 210 -11.88 1.46 -14.55
N SER A 211 -11.22 1.85 -15.64
CA SER A 211 -11.85 1.97 -16.94
C SER A 211 -12.14 0.60 -17.56
N PRO A 212 -13.15 0.49 -18.46
CA PRO A 212 -13.39 -0.75 -19.20
C PRO A 212 -12.17 -1.23 -19.99
N SER A 213 -11.37 -0.32 -20.57
CA SER A 213 -10.17 -0.70 -21.33
C SER A 213 -9.12 -1.39 -20.46
N ASN A 214 -8.83 -0.85 -19.29
CA ASN A 214 -7.86 -1.46 -18.38
C ASN A 214 -8.40 -2.74 -17.77
N MET A 215 -9.68 -2.79 -17.36
CA MET A 215 -10.26 -4.02 -16.83
C MET A 215 -10.30 -5.14 -17.89
N ASN A 216 -10.65 -4.83 -19.14
CA ASN A 216 -10.56 -5.78 -20.25
C ASN A 216 -9.15 -6.34 -20.38
N SER A 217 -8.13 -5.48 -20.34
CA SER A 217 -6.73 -5.88 -20.43
C SER A 217 -6.28 -6.77 -19.26
N ILE A 218 -6.78 -6.47 -18.05
CA ILE A 218 -6.53 -7.27 -16.85
C ILE A 218 -7.09 -8.68 -17.02
N LEU A 219 -8.38 -8.80 -17.37
CA LEU A 219 -9.03 -10.11 -17.53
C LEU A 219 -8.37 -10.96 -18.62
N ILE A 220 -8.03 -10.35 -19.76
CA ILE A 220 -7.32 -11.03 -20.85
C ILE A 220 -5.94 -11.52 -20.39
N GLY A 221 -5.15 -10.65 -19.78
CA GLY A 221 -3.81 -11.01 -19.29
C GLY A 221 -3.83 -12.11 -18.23
N TRP A 222 -4.80 -12.06 -17.32
CA TRP A 222 -4.98 -13.11 -16.31
C TRP A 222 -5.43 -14.43 -16.94
N ALA A 223 -6.36 -14.41 -17.89
CA ALA A 223 -6.76 -15.61 -18.61
C ALA A 223 -5.60 -16.24 -19.39
N ASP A 224 -4.76 -15.42 -20.02
CA ASP A 224 -3.53 -15.86 -20.70
C ASP A 224 -2.55 -16.50 -19.71
N PHE A 225 -2.34 -15.88 -18.54
CA PHE A 225 -1.50 -16.44 -17.48
C PHE A 225 -2.01 -17.82 -17.04
N VAL A 226 -3.31 -17.94 -16.74
CA VAL A 226 -3.92 -19.19 -16.27
C VAL A 226 -3.80 -20.30 -17.31
N ASN A 227 -4.04 -19.99 -18.59
CA ASN A 227 -3.89 -20.95 -19.68
C ASN A 227 -2.45 -21.46 -19.85
N GLN A 228 -1.46 -20.58 -19.66
CA GLN A 228 -0.06 -20.91 -19.91
C GLN A 228 0.62 -21.61 -18.74
N ASN A 229 0.30 -21.19 -17.51
CA ASN A 229 1.06 -21.57 -16.32
C ASN A 229 0.27 -22.45 -15.33
N GLY A 230 -1.04 -22.57 -15.54
CA GLY A 230 -1.96 -22.90 -14.45
C GLY A 230 -2.14 -21.68 -13.54
N GLY A 231 -3.34 -21.52 -13.00
CA GLY A 231 -3.68 -20.41 -12.12
C GLY A 231 -4.44 -20.88 -10.90
N PRO A 232 -4.71 -19.97 -9.95
CA PRO A 232 -5.54 -20.31 -8.82
C PRO A 232 -6.97 -20.62 -9.30
N ALA A 233 -7.61 -21.60 -8.67
CA ALA A 233 -8.98 -22.00 -8.96
C ALA A 233 -9.93 -21.52 -7.87
N ASN A 234 -11.20 -21.33 -8.22
CA ASN A 234 -12.27 -20.91 -7.30
C ASN A 234 -12.00 -19.55 -6.61
N ILE A 235 -11.43 -18.61 -7.35
CA ILE A 235 -11.17 -17.26 -6.85
C ILE A 235 -12.41 -16.40 -6.96
N THR A 236 -12.76 -15.68 -5.89
CA THR A 236 -13.73 -14.59 -5.94
C THR A 236 -12.99 -13.27 -6.02
N CYS A 237 -13.18 -12.55 -7.13
CA CYS A 237 -12.63 -11.21 -7.33
C CYS A 237 -13.79 -10.20 -7.48
N GLY A 238 -14.11 -9.47 -6.42
CA GLY A 238 -15.25 -8.55 -6.45
C GLY A 238 -14.97 -7.32 -7.32
N MET A 239 -15.84 -7.08 -8.29
CA MET A 239 -15.72 -6.05 -9.34
C MET A 239 -17.01 -5.23 -9.46
N GLY A 240 -17.71 -5.02 -8.35
CA GLY A 240 -18.93 -4.21 -8.31
C GLY A 240 -18.68 -2.80 -8.86
N GLY A 241 -19.56 -2.32 -9.74
CA GLY A 241 -19.41 -1.01 -10.37
C GLY A 241 -18.48 -0.98 -11.59
N ILE A 242 -17.86 -2.11 -11.95
CA ILE A 242 -17.01 -2.23 -13.12
C ILE A 242 -17.79 -2.78 -14.32
N THR A 243 -17.54 -2.20 -15.50
CA THR A 243 -18.11 -2.65 -16.77
C THR A 243 -17.00 -3.13 -17.69
N VAL A 244 -17.21 -4.28 -18.32
CA VAL A 244 -16.34 -4.84 -19.36
C VAL A 244 -17.13 -5.11 -20.63
N CYS A 245 -16.46 -5.30 -21.76
CA CYS A 245 -17.13 -5.67 -23.00
C CYS A 245 -16.10 -6.06 -24.06
N GLY A 246 -16.41 -7.08 -24.86
CA GLY A 246 -15.70 -7.39 -26.09
C GLY A 246 -15.43 -8.89 -26.22
N PRO A 247 -15.28 -9.40 -27.46
CA PRO A 247 -15.13 -10.83 -27.71
C PRO A 247 -13.88 -11.43 -27.04
N GLU A 248 -12.80 -10.66 -26.90
CA GLU A 248 -11.60 -11.10 -26.18
C GLU A 248 -11.84 -11.28 -24.68
N VAL A 249 -12.67 -10.41 -24.09
CA VAL A 249 -13.05 -10.53 -22.68
C VAL A 249 -14.04 -11.67 -22.46
N ASP A 250 -14.96 -11.90 -23.39
CA ASP A 250 -15.85 -13.06 -23.33
C ASP A 250 -15.01 -14.37 -23.33
N MET A 251 -13.98 -14.45 -24.18
CA MET A 251 -13.02 -15.56 -24.19
C MET A 251 -12.26 -15.68 -22.87
N ALA A 252 -11.75 -14.56 -22.33
CA ALA A 252 -11.11 -14.53 -21.02
C ALA A 252 -12.05 -15.02 -19.91
N GLY A 253 -13.32 -14.61 -19.95
CA GLY A 253 -14.36 -15.06 -19.04
C GLY A 253 -14.59 -16.57 -19.11
N MET A 254 -14.54 -17.18 -20.30
CA MET A 254 -14.66 -18.64 -20.43
C MET A 254 -13.55 -19.36 -19.66
N ILE A 255 -12.31 -18.88 -19.77
CA ILE A 255 -11.14 -19.47 -19.10
C ILE A 255 -11.23 -19.28 -17.58
N LEU A 256 -11.50 -18.06 -17.14
CA LEU A 256 -11.48 -17.73 -15.71
C LEU A 256 -12.69 -18.33 -14.98
N VAL A 257 -13.90 -18.14 -15.52
CA VAL A 257 -15.15 -18.58 -14.88
C VAL A 257 -15.43 -20.06 -15.15
N ASN A 258 -15.51 -20.47 -16.42
CA ASN A 258 -16.01 -21.81 -16.75
C ASN A 258 -14.96 -22.89 -16.48
N ASP A 259 -13.70 -22.62 -16.82
CA ASP A 259 -12.63 -23.62 -16.72
C ASP A 259 -11.94 -23.63 -15.35
N ASN A 260 -11.91 -22.48 -14.64
CA ASN A 260 -11.20 -22.33 -13.37
C ASN A 260 -12.09 -21.93 -12.17
N GLY A 261 -13.40 -21.78 -12.38
CA GLY A 261 -14.37 -21.58 -11.29
C GLY A 261 -14.31 -20.20 -10.64
N TRP A 262 -13.77 -19.18 -11.31
CA TRP A 262 -13.74 -17.83 -10.77
C TRP A 262 -15.13 -17.21 -10.71
N ASP A 263 -15.32 -16.30 -9.76
CA ASP A 263 -16.52 -15.48 -9.62
C ASP A 263 -16.16 -13.99 -9.55
N PHE A 264 -16.96 -13.17 -10.23
CA PHE A 264 -16.77 -11.72 -10.32
C PHE A 264 -18.02 -10.96 -9.84
N PRO A 265 -18.34 -10.97 -8.52
CA PRO A 265 -19.54 -10.31 -8.02
C PRO A 265 -19.64 -8.84 -8.43
N GLY A 266 -20.78 -8.50 -9.05
CA GLY A 266 -21.13 -7.14 -9.42
C GLY A 266 -20.51 -6.60 -10.71
N ILE A 267 -19.75 -7.42 -11.45
CA ILE A 267 -19.28 -7.05 -12.79
C ILE A 267 -20.45 -6.92 -13.77
N THR A 268 -20.39 -5.96 -14.67
CA THR A 268 -21.37 -5.77 -15.74
C THR A 268 -20.78 -6.24 -17.09
N ASN A 269 -21.56 -7.01 -17.85
CA ASN A 269 -21.30 -7.43 -19.24
C ASN A 269 -20.15 -8.43 -19.50
N LEU A 270 -19.74 -9.27 -18.53
CA LEU A 270 -18.67 -10.28 -18.73
C LEU A 270 -18.94 -11.33 -19.85
N PHE A 271 -20.19 -11.49 -20.30
CA PHE A 271 -20.57 -12.37 -21.43
C PHE A 271 -21.69 -11.82 -22.32
N ASN A 272 -22.20 -10.64 -22.01
CA ASN A 272 -23.46 -10.12 -22.56
C ASN A 272 -23.29 -8.65 -22.93
N CYS A 273 -22.24 -8.33 -23.68
CA CYS A 273 -22.11 -6.99 -24.20
C CYS A 273 -23.22 -6.70 -25.24
N PRO A 274 -23.95 -5.58 -25.12
CA PRO A 274 -25.03 -5.22 -26.04
C PRO A 274 -24.56 -4.86 -27.45
#